data_AF-A0A7S3BD60-F1
#
_entry.id   AF-A0A7S3BD60-F1
#
_cell.length_a   1.000
_cell.length_b   1.000
_cell.length_c   1.000
_cell.angle_alpha   90.00
_cell.angle_beta   90.00
_cell.angle_gamma   90.00
#
_symmetry.space_group_name_H-M   'P 1'
#
loop_
_entity.id
_entity.type
_entity.pdbx_description
1 polymer ?
#
loop_
_entity_poly.entity_id
_entity_poly.type
_entity_poly.pdbx_seq_one_letter_code
_entity_poly.pdbx_strand_id
1 'polypeptide(L)'
;NKFCFTGGILEFKARQPRGAGYWPALWAFGNLGRAVYQNSNTGLWPWSYDQCDDDLVLPPTDPPQRISACMDHDLEKEGLHPFQGRGATELDVLEGAVTNEGVDSYVVGSLQLSPGVPSYFKPPMFGFPTASGQGSWYTGLEFGTRGKPNNGWYGPPWGSD
;
A
#
# COMPACT_ATOMS: atom_id res chain seq x y z
N ASN A 1 19.80 1.86 2.45
CA ASN A 1 19.02 2.98 1.85
C ASN A 1 19.87 4.23 1.84
N LYS A 2 19.74 5.08 0.81
CA LYS A 2 20.54 6.32 0.69
C LYS A 2 19.82 7.55 1.26
N PHE A 3 18.50 7.49 1.42
CA PHE A 3 17.67 8.51 2.05
C PHE A 3 16.35 7.86 2.51
N CYS A 4 15.94 8.14 3.74
CA CYS A 4 14.65 7.74 4.33
C CYS A 4 14.16 8.89 5.22
N PHE A 5 12.86 9.06 5.36
CA PHE A 5 12.26 10.08 6.20
C PHE A 5 10.97 9.56 6.85
N THR A 6 10.59 10.15 7.97
CA THR A 6 9.32 9.91 8.66
C THR A 6 8.65 11.25 8.89
N GLY A 7 7.49 11.47 8.25
CA GLY A 7 6.83 12.77 8.23
C GLY A 7 7.60 13.84 7.44
N GLY A 8 7.02 15.03 7.36
CA GLY A 8 7.58 16.17 6.62
C GLY A 8 6.85 16.46 5.30
N ILE A 9 7.47 17.29 4.47
CA ILE A 9 6.92 17.74 3.18
C ILE A 9 7.87 17.29 2.08
N LEU A 10 7.33 16.60 1.07
CA LEU A 10 8.05 16.21 -0.14
C LEU A 10 7.59 17.11 -1.29
N GLU A 11 8.51 17.91 -1.83
CA GLU A 11 8.27 18.78 -2.99
C GLU A 11 9.23 18.42 -4.12
N PHE A 12 8.73 18.43 -5.36
CA PHE A 12 9.56 18.21 -6.54
C PHE A 12 9.07 19.06 -7.71
N LYS A 13 9.99 19.39 -8.62
CA LYS A 13 9.70 20.04 -9.89
C LYS A 13 10.23 19.15 -11.01
N ALA A 14 9.33 18.62 -11.81
CA ALA A 14 9.66 17.73 -12.92
C ALA A 14 9.14 18.29 -14.25
N ARG A 15 9.79 17.90 -15.35
CA ARG A 15 9.30 18.09 -16.71
C ARG A 15 8.96 16.72 -17.27
N GLN A 16 7.68 16.49 -17.55
CA GLN A 16 7.20 15.21 -18.06
C GLN A 16 7.72 14.94 -19.49
N PRO A 17 7.96 13.68 -19.85
CA PRO A 17 8.29 13.31 -21.22
C PRO A 17 7.11 13.64 -22.15
N ARG A 18 7.41 13.85 -23.44
CA ARG A 18 6.41 14.05 -24.49
C ARG A 18 6.46 12.88 -25.47
N GLY A 19 5.30 12.43 -25.93
CA GLY A 19 5.15 11.29 -26.83
C GLY A 19 4.54 10.08 -26.15
N ALA A 20 4.28 9.03 -26.94
CA ALA A 20 3.66 7.80 -26.48
C ALA A 20 4.70 6.80 -25.93
N GLY A 21 4.23 5.85 -25.12
CA GLY A 21 5.05 4.74 -24.60
C GLY A 21 5.82 5.05 -23.30
N TYR A 22 5.62 6.23 -22.73
CA TYR A 22 6.20 6.57 -21.43
C TYR A 22 5.20 6.33 -20.29
N TRP A 23 5.71 5.83 -19.16
CA TRP A 23 4.99 5.74 -17.88
C TRP A 23 5.85 6.43 -16.81
N PRO A 24 5.85 7.77 -16.77
CA PRO A 24 6.64 8.50 -15.80
C PRO A 24 6.02 8.39 -14.40
N ALA A 25 6.86 8.11 -13.41
CA ALA A 25 6.43 8.02 -12.02
C ALA A 25 7.43 8.69 -11.07
N LEU A 26 6.90 9.36 -10.04
CA LEU A 26 7.62 9.78 -8.85
C LEU A 26 6.85 9.26 -7.64
N TRP A 27 7.47 8.32 -6.95
CA TRP A 27 6.86 7.58 -5.87
C TRP A 27 7.83 7.44 -4.70
N ALA A 28 7.28 7.24 -3.51
CA ALA A 28 8.00 6.89 -2.30
C ALA A 28 7.59 5.49 -1.86
N PHE A 29 8.50 4.79 -1.20
CA PHE A 29 8.34 3.39 -0.85
C PHE A 29 8.82 3.11 0.56
N GLY A 30 8.13 2.23 1.27
CA GLY A 30 8.58 1.77 2.57
C GLY A 30 9.97 1.11 2.48
N ASN A 31 10.82 1.45 3.44
CA ASN A 31 12.26 1.26 3.36
C ASN A 31 12.77 -0.20 3.42
N LEU A 32 11.87 -1.15 3.68
CA LEU A 32 12.15 -2.59 3.74
C LEU A 32 12.00 -3.28 2.39
N GLY A 33 11.19 -2.71 1.49
CA GLY A 33 11.06 -3.21 0.13
C GLY A 33 12.11 -2.60 -0.80
N ARG A 34 12.35 -3.25 -1.93
CA ARG A 34 13.23 -2.74 -2.98
C ARG A 34 12.48 -2.81 -4.31
N ALA A 35 12.47 -1.66 -5.00
CA ALA A 35 12.00 -1.56 -6.36
C ALA A 35 12.58 -2.71 -7.20
N VAL A 36 11.74 -3.36 -8.00
CA VAL A 36 12.10 -4.45 -8.93
C VAL A 36 12.76 -5.69 -8.31
N TYR A 37 12.79 -5.84 -6.98
CA TYR A 37 13.31 -7.04 -6.32
C TYR A 37 12.21 -7.77 -5.54
N GLN A 38 11.61 -8.76 -6.21
CA GLN A 38 10.44 -9.49 -5.71
C GLN A 38 10.62 -10.06 -4.31
N ASN A 39 11.78 -10.64 -4.01
CA ASN A 39 12.04 -11.27 -2.70
C ASN A 39 11.98 -10.29 -1.51
N SER A 40 12.24 -9.00 -1.73
CA SER A 40 12.04 -7.97 -0.69
C SER A 40 10.62 -7.40 -0.68
N ASN A 41 9.80 -7.69 -1.66
CA ASN A 41 8.44 -7.16 -1.77
C ASN A 41 7.39 -8.20 -1.36
N THR A 42 7.65 -9.49 -1.54
CA THR A 42 6.78 -10.57 -1.10
C THR A 42 6.51 -10.48 0.41
N GLY A 43 5.24 -10.32 0.77
CA GLY A 43 4.80 -10.11 2.16
C GLY A 43 5.23 -8.77 2.77
N LEU A 44 5.80 -7.83 1.99
CA LEU A 44 6.11 -6.46 2.46
C LEU A 44 5.32 -5.39 1.70
N TRP A 45 5.26 -5.45 0.38
CA TRP A 45 4.41 -4.54 -0.40
C TRP A 45 3.04 -5.17 -0.67
N PRO A 46 1.92 -4.41 -0.58
CA PRO A 46 1.78 -3.04 -0.07
C PRO A 46 1.33 -3.01 1.41
N TRP A 47 1.82 -3.94 2.23
CA TRP A 47 1.34 -4.14 3.61
C TRP A 47 1.62 -2.94 4.52
N SER A 48 0.69 -2.68 5.44
CA SER A 48 0.69 -1.45 6.25
C SER A 48 0.07 -1.61 7.64
N TYR A 49 -0.03 -2.84 8.16
CA TYR A 49 -0.71 -3.12 9.42
C TYR A 49 0.28 -3.21 10.58
N ASP A 50 0.13 -2.38 11.61
CA ASP A 50 1.02 -2.33 12.79
C ASP A 50 0.29 -2.65 14.09
N GLN A 51 -0.73 -3.51 14.02
CA GLN A 51 -1.48 -3.98 15.19
C GLN A 51 -1.59 -5.50 15.18
N CYS A 52 -1.61 -6.10 16.36
CA CYS A 52 -1.96 -7.50 16.52
C CYS A 52 -3.42 -7.57 16.95
N ASP A 53 -4.24 -8.13 16.09
CA ASP A 53 -5.66 -8.35 16.34
C ASP A 53 -5.92 -9.86 16.20
N ASP A 54 -6.37 -10.47 17.29
CA ASP A 54 -6.61 -11.91 17.38
C ASP A 54 -7.77 -12.35 16.45
N ASP A 55 -8.66 -11.43 16.07
CA ASP A 55 -9.77 -11.67 15.13
C ASP A 55 -9.31 -11.57 13.67
N LEU A 56 -8.12 -11.03 13.43
CA LEU A 56 -7.44 -10.93 12.13
C LEU A 56 -6.64 -12.21 11.83
N VAL A 57 -7.30 -13.38 11.95
CA VAL A 57 -6.71 -14.65 11.52
C VAL A 57 -6.70 -14.71 10.00
N LEU A 58 -5.53 -14.46 9.42
CA LEU A 58 -5.30 -14.46 7.99
C LEU A 58 -5.05 -15.89 7.46
N PRO A 59 -5.36 -16.16 6.18
CA PRO A 59 -5.20 -17.50 5.63
C PRO A 59 -3.75 -18.02 5.80
N PRO A 60 -3.55 -19.31 6.12
CA PRO A 60 -2.23 -19.87 6.46
C PRO A 60 -1.22 -19.95 5.30
N THR A 61 -1.62 -19.72 4.05
CA THR A 61 -0.87 -20.17 2.88
C THR A 61 0.18 -19.19 2.35
N ASP A 62 0.31 -17.99 2.92
CA ASP A 62 1.48 -17.11 2.78
C ASP A 62 1.35 -16.01 3.84
N PRO A 63 2.46 -15.47 4.41
CA PRO A 63 2.34 -14.46 5.43
C PRO A 63 1.62 -13.25 4.83
N PRO A 64 0.51 -12.81 5.44
CA PRO A 64 -0.23 -11.66 4.95
C PRO A 64 0.72 -10.45 4.95
N GLN A 65 1.32 -10.18 6.09
CA GLN A 65 2.45 -9.28 6.22
C GLN A 65 3.59 -10.08 6.85
N ARG A 66 4.75 -10.14 6.19
CA ARG A 66 5.91 -10.92 6.60
C ARG A 66 6.49 -10.48 7.95
N ILE A 67 6.35 -9.20 8.28
CA ILE A 67 6.76 -8.63 9.57
C ILE A 67 5.49 -8.16 10.26
N SER A 68 4.94 -8.96 11.17
CA SER A 68 3.64 -8.71 11.82
C SER A 68 3.82 -8.26 13.26
N ALA A 69 2.90 -7.43 13.76
CA ALA A 69 2.88 -7.02 15.16
C ALA A 69 2.53 -8.17 16.13
N CYS A 70 2.02 -9.30 15.64
CA CYS A 70 1.75 -10.49 16.47
C CYS A 70 2.99 -11.34 16.76
N MET A 71 4.13 -11.05 16.13
CA MET A 71 5.34 -11.85 16.24
C MET A 71 6.41 -11.10 17.04
N ASP A 72 7.10 -11.85 17.91
CA ASP A 72 8.33 -11.38 18.54
C ASP A 72 9.50 -11.67 17.59
N HIS A 73 10.03 -10.63 16.95
CA HIS A 73 11.16 -10.73 16.03
C HIS A 73 12.48 -10.75 16.81
N ASP A 74 13.44 -11.55 16.35
CA ASP A 74 14.78 -11.59 16.95
C ASP A 74 15.51 -10.27 16.66
N LEU A 75 15.53 -9.37 17.65
CA LEU A 75 16.07 -8.02 17.52
C LEU A 75 17.56 -8.02 17.16
N GLU A 76 18.32 -8.99 17.67
CA GLU A 76 19.77 -9.08 17.45
C GLU A 76 20.09 -9.54 16.03
N LYS A 77 19.28 -10.46 15.47
CA LYS A 77 19.49 -11.00 14.12
C LYS A 77 18.88 -10.14 13.03
N GLU A 78 17.68 -9.62 13.25
CA GLU A 78 16.88 -8.96 12.21
C GLU A 78 16.94 -7.43 12.28
N GLY A 79 17.30 -6.86 13.43
CA GLY A 79 17.32 -5.40 13.64
C GLY A 79 15.94 -4.75 13.58
N LEU A 80 14.88 -5.53 13.85
CA LEU A 80 13.49 -5.07 13.93
C LEU A 80 13.11 -4.71 15.37
N HIS A 81 11.91 -4.16 15.56
CA HIS A 81 11.32 -3.98 16.88
C HIS A 81 10.41 -5.17 17.20
N PRO A 82 10.30 -5.60 18.48
CA PRO A 82 9.42 -6.70 18.84
C PRO A 82 7.97 -6.23 18.73
N PHE A 83 7.07 -7.09 18.27
CA PHE A 83 5.64 -6.80 18.15
C PHE A 83 5.31 -5.52 17.35
N GLN A 84 6.12 -5.20 16.34
CA GLN A 84 5.87 -4.10 15.42
C GLN A 84 5.66 -4.62 14.00
N GLY A 85 4.47 -4.38 13.46
CA GLY A 85 4.14 -4.69 12.08
C GLY A 85 4.80 -3.69 11.13
N ARG A 86 5.46 -4.21 10.10
CA ARG A 86 6.13 -3.40 9.08
C ARG A 86 5.84 -3.93 7.69
N GLY A 87 5.65 -3.01 6.76
CA GLY A 87 5.57 -3.31 5.34
C GLY A 87 6.29 -2.26 4.49
N ALA A 88 6.05 -2.34 3.20
CA ALA A 88 6.60 -1.50 2.16
C ALA A 88 5.47 -0.84 1.38
N THR A 89 4.68 0.00 2.04
CA THR A 89 3.64 0.85 1.41
C THR A 89 4.24 1.71 0.30
N GLU A 90 3.44 1.97 -0.73
CA GLU A 90 3.80 2.84 -1.86
C GLU A 90 2.92 4.09 -1.87
N LEU A 91 3.57 5.24 -2.01
CA LEU A 91 2.94 6.54 -2.22
C LEU A 91 3.36 7.07 -3.58
N ASP A 92 2.44 7.08 -4.53
CA ASP A 92 2.61 7.68 -5.84
C ASP A 92 2.28 9.16 -5.74
N VAL A 93 3.31 10.00 -5.73
CA VAL A 93 3.10 11.46 -5.75
C VAL A 93 2.74 11.92 -7.16
N LEU A 94 3.29 11.23 -8.16
CA LEU A 94 2.95 11.38 -9.55
C LEU A 94 3.08 10.03 -10.24
N GLU A 95 2.03 9.63 -10.93
CA GLU A 95 2.05 8.53 -11.87
C GLU A 95 1.31 8.95 -13.14
N GLY A 96 1.98 8.86 -14.28
CA GLY A 96 1.36 9.10 -15.58
C GLY A 96 0.56 7.88 -16.03
N ALA A 97 -0.67 8.09 -16.45
CA ALA A 97 -1.54 7.06 -17.01
C ALA A 97 -2.12 7.51 -18.35
N VAL A 98 -2.55 6.55 -19.16
CA VAL A 98 -3.27 6.79 -20.42
C VAL A 98 -4.77 6.54 -20.21
N THR A 99 -5.61 7.25 -20.94
CA THR A 99 -7.04 6.93 -20.95
C THR A 99 -7.28 5.56 -21.57
N ASN A 100 -8.42 4.94 -21.29
CA ASN A 100 -8.73 3.59 -21.81
C ASN A 100 -8.78 3.55 -23.34
N GLU A 101 -9.10 4.68 -23.98
CA GLU A 101 -9.10 4.85 -25.43
C GLU A 101 -7.69 5.07 -26.00
N GLY A 102 -6.68 5.29 -25.15
CA GLY A 102 -5.28 5.50 -25.54
C GLY A 102 -5.00 6.83 -26.27
N VAL A 103 -5.98 7.75 -26.28
CA VAL A 103 -5.89 9.03 -27.00
C VAL A 103 -5.35 10.17 -26.14
N ASP A 104 -5.58 10.10 -24.83
CA ASP A 104 -5.19 11.12 -23.87
C ASP A 104 -4.39 10.51 -22.71
N SER A 105 -3.78 11.39 -21.91
CA SER A 105 -3.04 11.01 -20.69
C SER A 105 -3.41 11.90 -19.52
N TYR A 106 -3.27 11.38 -18.32
CA TYR A 106 -3.50 12.08 -17.07
C TYR A 106 -2.44 11.72 -16.04
N VAL A 107 -2.37 12.51 -14.98
CA VAL A 107 -1.52 12.22 -13.81
C VAL A 107 -2.42 11.92 -12.63
N VAL A 108 -2.07 10.86 -11.92
CA VAL A 108 -2.74 10.40 -10.71
C VAL A 108 -1.73 10.37 -9.56
N GLY A 109 -2.22 10.70 -8.37
CA GLY A 109 -1.54 10.41 -7.11
C GLY A 109 -2.28 9.27 -6.41
N SER A 110 -1.53 8.35 -5.82
CA SER A 110 -2.05 7.09 -5.29
C SER A 110 -1.36 6.75 -3.97
N LEU A 111 -2.07 6.04 -3.10
CA LEU A 111 -1.53 5.46 -1.87
C LEU A 111 -1.96 4.00 -1.84
N GLN A 112 -0.98 3.10 -1.98
CA GLN A 112 -1.21 1.67 -2.04
C GLN A 112 -0.96 1.06 -0.67
N LEU A 113 -2.04 0.65 -0.02
CA LEU A 113 -2.05 0.11 1.33
C LEU A 113 -2.79 -1.22 1.33
N SER A 114 -2.34 -2.14 2.18
CA SER A 114 -3.07 -3.35 2.47
C SER A 114 -2.97 -3.68 3.96
N PRO A 115 -4.09 -3.66 4.70
CA PRO A 115 -4.08 -4.03 6.11
C PRO A 115 -4.02 -5.54 6.31
N GLY A 116 -4.22 -6.35 5.26
CA GLY A 116 -4.32 -7.80 5.42
C GLY A 116 -5.49 -8.18 6.28
N VAL A 117 -6.68 -7.73 5.89
CA VAL A 117 -7.90 -8.08 6.61
C VAL A 117 -8.64 -9.23 5.92
N PRO A 118 -9.33 -10.11 6.68
CA PRO A 118 -10.25 -11.09 6.13
C PRO A 118 -11.24 -10.49 5.15
N SER A 119 -11.77 -11.31 4.24
CA SER A 119 -12.73 -10.87 3.21
C SER A 119 -13.95 -10.14 3.79
N TYR A 120 -14.38 -10.50 5.00
CA TYR A 120 -15.47 -9.83 5.71
C TYR A 120 -15.23 -8.33 5.96
N PHE A 121 -13.97 -7.93 6.19
CA PHE A 121 -13.58 -6.54 6.45
C PHE A 121 -13.23 -5.76 5.17
N LYS A 122 -13.23 -6.41 4.00
CA LYS A 122 -12.97 -5.75 2.73
C LYS A 122 -14.21 -5.01 2.24
N PRO A 123 -14.07 -3.76 1.74
CA PRO A 123 -15.17 -3.09 1.05
C PRO A 123 -15.63 -3.94 -0.17
N PRO A 124 -16.92 -3.93 -0.50
CA PRO A 124 -17.37 -4.52 -1.75
C PRO A 124 -16.70 -3.80 -2.93
N MET A 125 -16.56 -4.50 -4.06
CA MET A 125 -16.06 -3.89 -5.31
C MET A 125 -16.88 -2.63 -5.63
N PHE A 126 -16.21 -1.52 -5.94
CA PHE A 126 -16.85 -0.21 -6.17
C PHE A 126 -17.58 0.37 -4.94
N GLY A 127 -17.36 -0.17 -3.74
CA GLY A 127 -17.85 0.36 -2.47
C GLY A 127 -16.78 1.16 -1.72
N PHE A 128 -17.20 2.01 -0.78
CA PHE A 128 -16.28 2.65 0.16
C PHE A 128 -16.21 1.86 1.47
N PRO A 129 -15.09 1.94 2.22
CA PRO A 129 -15.01 1.33 3.55
C PRO A 129 -16.09 1.86 4.48
N THR A 130 -16.63 0.97 5.31
CA THR A 130 -17.56 1.35 6.37
C THR A 130 -16.79 1.89 7.58
N ALA A 131 -17.46 2.74 8.37
CA ALA A 131 -16.87 3.28 9.59
C ALA A 131 -16.61 2.20 10.66
N SER A 132 -17.36 1.10 10.64
CA SER A 132 -17.24 -0.02 11.57
C SER A 132 -17.91 -1.28 11.03
N GLY A 133 -17.44 -2.46 11.45
CA GLY A 133 -18.04 -3.75 11.11
C GLY A 133 -17.66 -4.24 9.72
N GLN A 134 -18.59 -4.93 9.05
CA GLN A 134 -18.36 -5.46 7.70
C GLN A 134 -17.92 -4.35 6.73
N GLY A 135 -16.83 -4.59 6.00
CA GLY A 135 -16.25 -3.61 5.06
C GLY A 135 -15.41 -2.50 5.71
N SER A 136 -15.10 -2.58 7.00
CA SER A 136 -14.23 -1.62 7.68
C SER A 136 -12.77 -2.07 7.60
N TRP A 137 -11.95 -1.34 6.84
CA TRP A 137 -10.55 -1.69 6.56
C TRP A 137 -9.52 -1.09 7.55
N TYR A 138 -9.84 0.06 8.14
CA TYR A 138 -9.04 0.82 9.10
C TYR A 138 -10.01 1.57 10.01
N THR A 139 -9.76 1.52 11.31
CA THR A 139 -10.51 2.31 12.28
C THR A 139 -10.15 3.79 12.13
N GLY A 140 -11.16 4.66 12.05
CA GLY A 140 -10.95 6.11 11.97
C GLY A 140 -10.49 6.62 10.59
N LEU A 141 -10.71 5.85 9.52
CA LEU A 141 -10.47 6.37 8.18
C LEU A 141 -11.42 7.53 7.87
N GLU A 142 -10.85 8.68 7.50
CA GLU A 142 -11.59 9.83 6.99
C GLU A 142 -11.11 10.20 5.57
N PHE A 143 -12.05 10.36 4.65
CA PHE A 143 -11.73 10.89 3.32
C PHE A 143 -11.70 12.41 3.35
N GLY A 144 -10.63 12.99 2.80
CA GLY A 144 -10.51 14.44 2.66
C GLY A 144 -11.59 15.01 1.73
N THR A 145 -12.13 16.17 2.09
CA THR A 145 -13.23 16.83 1.35
C THR A 145 -12.88 17.30 -0.06
N ARG A 146 -11.60 17.35 -0.40
CA ARG A 146 -11.07 17.85 -1.69
C ARG A 146 -10.55 16.74 -2.61
N GLY A 147 -10.43 15.52 -2.11
CA GLY A 147 -9.98 14.36 -2.89
C GLY A 147 -11.16 13.64 -3.55
N LYS A 148 -10.89 12.96 -4.67
CA LYS A 148 -11.82 11.98 -5.27
C LYS A 148 -11.21 10.60 -5.14
N PRO A 149 -11.43 9.88 -4.03
CA PRO A 149 -10.91 8.52 -3.87
C PRO A 149 -11.50 7.59 -4.93
N ASN A 150 -10.67 6.76 -5.52
CA ASN A 150 -11.10 5.68 -6.40
C ASN A 150 -11.60 4.51 -5.54
N ASN A 151 -12.82 4.03 -5.79
CA ASN A 151 -13.41 2.87 -5.11
C ASN A 151 -13.37 1.59 -5.96
N GLY A 152 -12.83 1.66 -7.18
CA GLY A 152 -12.79 0.54 -8.10
C GLY A 152 -11.72 -0.51 -7.80
N TRP A 153 -10.77 -0.21 -6.90
CA TRP A 153 -9.65 -1.10 -6.64
C TRP A 153 -9.08 -0.89 -5.23
N TYR A 154 -9.12 -1.94 -4.40
CA TYR A 154 -8.54 -1.98 -3.05
C TYR A 154 -7.42 -3.03 -2.94
N GLY A 155 -6.70 -3.25 -4.04
CA GLY A 155 -5.75 -4.36 -4.19
C GLY A 155 -6.47 -5.69 -4.43
N PRO A 156 -5.84 -6.63 -5.15
CA PRO A 156 -6.38 -7.98 -5.25
C PRO A 156 -6.43 -8.61 -3.85
N PRO A 157 -7.47 -9.41 -3.51
CA PRO A 157 -7.26 -10.44 -2.50
C PRO A 157 -6.06 -11.26 -2.97
N TRP A 158 -5.14 -11.58 -2.07
CA TRP A 158 -4.07 -12.55 -2.30
C TRP A 158 -4.30 -13.51 -3.47
N GLY A 159 -3.37 -13.49 -4.43
CA GLY A 159 -3.38 -14.37 -5.59
C GLY A 159 -4.42 -13.96 -6.62
N SER A 160 -3.98 -13.36 -7.74
CA SER A 160 -4.62 -13.74 -8.99
C SER A 160 -4.31 -15.23 -9.18
N ASP A 161 -5.36 -16.03 -8.99
CA ASP A 161 -5.49 -17.49 -9.11
C ASP A 161 -5.18 -18.32 -7.85
#